data_AF-A0A2H0UNU1-F1
#
_entry.id   AF-A0A2H0UNU1-F1
#
_cell.length_a   1.000
_cell.length_b   1.000
_cell.length_c   1.000
_cell.angle_alpha   90.00
_cell.angle_beta   90.00
_cell.angle_gamma   90.00
#
_symmetry.space_group_name_H-M   'P 1'
#
loop_
_entity.id
_entity.type
_entity.pdbx_description
1 polymer ?
#
loop_
_entity_poly.entity_id
_entity_poly.type
_entity_poly.pdbx_seq_one_letter_code
_entity_poly.pdbx_strand_id
1 'polypeptide(L)'
;MENQTKDFLFKDFFESKTSQEEKKDEIFTAFIIDGSQIPESYFAAQVKKQQERGLGGVQLTHNFIKQSRELIVAEQRNSLERWLNYLKDSAYPDWFKIFTVKNIVGLSVFDREMDKFKKRGTTTVGPFPELIPEALARVFSLVKESKIEELPNFGRVYSEAFSQVDKEIKGASLNKGGILGQWRKFDMGSNPAILSNALISKGTGWCISDPGTSYLNLQDGDIYVYFTKVTDGQFTTPRIAIRMSYGKIAEVRGVAENQNLEPKMIKIAQEKIATLPGAAEYEKRISDMKTLADIDSRYEAGEELSIEDLRFIYEVDGLIENFGYYQDPRIIKILSGRKTDRRADLALIFKCAEEQIGLAGDEAIYGNIKYYDGSLDLNYIGIVEKLKLPERVKGDLSLNGITEVPALKLPIFVGGDLRLENIIDGDGLVFPEFVGGNLTLGRLKNASGLVLPKKVMGLLNLYSLESAEGLVLPEFVGTGIELSSLVSAKGLVLPKEMKGCSLELQSLKSAEGLILPEILNSGLNLCGLLSPKGLVLPKKIGGELNLYNLKNLDGLILPNEMSGDLYIPSVQDLSGVILPNMNGSSVIVANDFSEDKMKELQKLNPDTTILRNPFYEV
;
A
#
# COMPACT_ATOMS: atom_id res chain seq x y z
N MET A 1 -20.11 43.93 -20.75
CA MET A 1 -19.15 43.90 -21.88
C MET A 1 -18.47 42.54 -22.01
N GLU A 2 -17.93 41.93 -20.94
CA GLU A 2 -17.26 40.61 -20.99
C GLU A 2 -18.09 39.45 -21.59
N ASN A 3 -19.38 39.33 -21.25
CA ASN A 3 -20.24 38.24 -21.77
C ASN A 3 -20.59 38.39 -23.26
N GLN A 4 -20.69 39.63 -23.77
CA GLN A 4 -20.95 39.86 -25.20
C GLN A 4 -19.73 39.50 -26.05
N THR A 5 -18.51 39.68 -25.51
CA THR A 5 -17.26 39.29 -26.16
C THR A 5 -17.08 37.77 -26.20
N LYS A 6 -17.45 37.05 -25.13
CA LYS A 6 -17.37 35.58 -25.08
C LYS A 6 -18.38 34.87 -25.98
N ASP A 7 -19.57 35.45 -26.12
CA ASP A 7 -20.62 34.94 -27.01
C ASP A 7 -20.24 35.02 -28.50
N PHE A 8 -19.41 36.01 -28.85
CA PHE A 8 -18.89 36.20 -30.20
C PHE A 8 -17.91 35.08 -30.60
N LEU A 9 -17.10 34.56 -29.66
CA LEU A 9 -16.11 33.51 -29.92
C LEU A 9 -16.74 32.23 -30.52
N PHE A 10 -17.87 31.78 -29.97
CA PHE A 10 -18.55 30.58 -30.48
C PHE A 10 -19.21 30.82 -31.84
N LYS A 11 -19.80 32.01 -32.01
CA LYS A 11 -20.40 32.40 -33.29
C LYS A 11 -19.33 32.41 -34.38
N ASP A 12 -18.20 33.04 -34.09
CA ASP A 12 -17.08 33.15 -35.00
C ASP A 12 -16.40 31.80 -35.30
N PHE A 13 -16.39 30.87 -34.34
CA PHE A 13 -15.90 29.51 -34.55
C PHE A 13 -16.80 28.66 -35.47
N PHE A 14 -18.12 28.67 -35.25
CA PHE A 14 -19.04 27.81 -36.01
C PHE A 14 -19.45 28.41 -37.37
N GLU A 15 -19.48 29.73 -37.52
CA GLU A 15 -19.89 30.39 -38.77
C GLU A 15 -18.72 30.65 -39.75
N SER A 16 -17.47 30.64 -39.27
CA SER A 16 -16.29 30.88 -40.12
C SER A 16 -15.77 29.61 -40.79
N LYS A 17 -15.41 29.73 -42.08
CA LYS A 17 -14.83 28.65 -42.90
C LYS A 17 -13.29 28.66 -42.94
N THR A 18 -12.64 29.68 -42.38
CA THR A 18 -11.18 29.84 -42.32
C THR A 18 -10.74 30.12 -40.87
N SER A 19 -9.52 29.69 -40.50
CA SER A 19 -8.88 29.93 -39.18
C SER A 19 -9.52 29.25 -37.95
N GLN A 20 -10.17 28.08 -38.10
CA GLN A 20 -10.88 27.43 -36.99
C GLN A 20 -9.97 26.95 -35.84
N GLU A 21 -8.72 26.55 -36.11
CA GLU A 21 -7.79 26.14 -35.04
C GLU A 21 -7.35 27.33 -34.18
N GLU A 22 -7.05 28.48 -34.80
CA GLU A 22 -6.73 29.73 -34.08
C GLU A 22 -7.90 30.15 -33.17
N LYS A 23 -9.14 30.00 -33.64
CA LYS A 23 -10.36 30.30 -32.87
C LYS A 23 -10.61 29.33 -31.72
N LYS A 24 -10.19 28.06 -31.84
CA LYS A 24 -10.24 27.12 -30.71
C LYS A 24 -9.32 27.57 -29.59
N ASP A 25 -8.12 28.06 -29.90
CA ASP A 25 -7.19 28.54 -28.89
C ASP A 25 -7.72 29.78 -28.16
N GLU A 26 -8.43 30.68 -28.84
CA GLU A 26 -9.13 31.80 -28.21
C GLU A 26 -10.24 31.33 -27.26
N ILE A 27 -11.03 30.33 -27.67
CA ILE A 27 -12.03 29.69 -26.82
C ILE A 27 -11.37 29.03 -25.59
N PHE A 28 -10.29 28.28 -25.79
CA PHE A 28 -9.57 27.63 -24.70
C PHE A 28 -9.03 28.64 -23.70
N THR A 29 -8.45 29.73 -24.18
CA THR A 29 -7.97 30.83 -23.33
C THR A 29 -9.10 31.48 -22.51
N ALA A 30 -10.30 31.57 -23.07
CA ALA A 30 -11.44 32.23 -22.43
C ALA A 30 -12.17 31.38 -21.37
N PHE A 31 -12.04 30.04 -21.44
CA PHE A 31 -12.88 29.11 -20.67
C PHE A 31 -12.12 28.02 -19.88
N ILE A 32 -10.85 27.75 -20.19
CA ILE A 32 -10.02 26.82 -19.43
C ILE A 32 -9.38 27.57 -18.26
N ILE A 33 -9.30 26.92 -17.10
CA ILE A 33 -8.63 27.48 -15.93
C ILE A 33 -7.14 27.68 -16.20
N ASP A 34 -6.59 28.82 -15.78
CA ASP A 34 -5.14 28.96 -15.65
C ASP A 34 -4.68 28.10 -14.47
N GLY A 35 -3.79 27.13 -14.73
CA GLY A 35 -3.26 26.22 -13.72
C GLY A 35 -2.68 26.95 -12.50
N SER A 36 -2.14 28.17 -12.67
CA SER A 36 -1.62 29.01 -11.58
C SER A 36 -2.70 29.43 -10.58
N GLN A 37 -3.96 29.51 -11.00
CA GLN A 37 -5.10 29.93 -10.20
C GLN A 37 -5.71 28.80 -9.35
N ILE A 38 -5.25 27.55 -9.53
CA ILE A 38 -5.70 26.42 -8.72
C ILE A 38 -5.03 26.52 -7.33
N PRO A 39 -5.82 26.68 -6.24
CA PRO A 39 -5.27 26.91 -4.92
C PRO A 39 -4.64 25.63 -4.35
N GLU A 40 -3.56 25.77 -3.58
CA GLU A 40 -2.90 24.64 -2.92
C GLU A 40 -3.82 23.86 -1.98
N SER A 41 -4.83 24.52 -1.41
CA SER A 41 -5.85 23.88 -0.56
C SER A 41 -6.65 22.81 -1.29
N TYR A 42 -6.82 22.90 -2.62
CA TYR A 42 -7.44 21.84 -3.41
C TYR A 42 -6.58 20.57 -3.37
N PHE A 43 -5.28 20.72 -3.62
CA PHE A 43 -4.32 19.62 -3.64
C PHE A 43 -4.16 19.00 -2.25
N ALA A 44 -4.09 19.84 -1.21
CA ALA A 44 -4.10 19.40 0.19
C ALA A 44 -5.35 18.58 0.53
N ALA A 45 -6.54 18.97 0.02
CA ALA A 45 -7.77 18.22 0.22
C ALA A 45 -7.74 16.85 -0.48
N GLN A 46 -7.09 16.72 -1.65
CA GLN A 46 -6.92 15.43 -2.32
C GLN A 46 -5.98 14.50 -1.55
N VAL A 47 -4.86 15.04 -1.04
CA VAL A 47 -3.93 14.30 -0.18
C VAL A 47 -4.64 13.84 1.09
N LYS A 48 -5.37 14.73 1.76
CA LYS A 48 -6.13 14.42 2.98
C LYS A 48 -7.17 13.32 2.78
N LYS A 49 -7.94 13.36 1.68
CA LYS A 49 -8.92 12.30 1.35
C LYS A 49 -8.28 10.93 1.17
N GLN A 50 -7.06 10.88 0.63
CA GLN A 50 -6.34 9.62 0.47
C GLN A 50 -5.80 9.14 1.83
N GLN A 51 -5.24 10.03 2.64
CA GLN A 51 -4.79 9.72 4.01
C GLN A 51 -5.95 9.17 4.87
N GLU A 52 -7.11 9.82 4.84
CA GLU A 52 -8.33 9.38 5.54
C GLU A 52 -8.83 8.00 5.09
N ARG A 53 -8.52 7.59 3.85
CA ARG A 53 -8.90 6.29 3.27
C ARG A 53 -7.89 5.17 3.53
N GLY A 54 -6.95 5.37 4.45
CA GLY A 54 -6.00 4.32 4.76
C GLY A 54 -4.76 4.32 3.86
N LEU A 55 -4.37 5.47 3.28
CA LEU A 55 -3.27 5.59 2.30
C LEU A 55 -2.18 6.56 2.79
N GLY A 56 -1.28 6.07 3.65
CA GLY A 56 -0.12 6.78 4.16
C GLY A 56 1.03 6.76 3.16
N GLY A 57 1.82 7.84 3.13
CA GLY A 57 3.00 8.00 2.27
C GLY A 57 2.91 9.17 1.28
N VAL A 58 1.71 9.68 1.02
CA VAL A 58 1.52 10.82 0.12
C VAL A 58 1.84 12.14 0.82
N GLN A 59 2.84 12.86 0.30
CA GLN A 59 3.14 14.24 0.69
C GLN A 59 2.77 15.22 -0.42
N LEU A 60 2.29 16.41 0.00
CA LEU A 60 2.02 17.51 -0.92
C LEU A 60 3.36 18.14 -1.35
N THR A 61 3.89 17.75 -2.51
CA THR A 61 5.17 18.27 -3.03
C THR A 61 4.96 19.31 -4.13
N HIS A 62 5.99 20.12 -4.41
CA HIS A 62 5.96 21.07 -5.54
C HIS A 62 5.75 20.35 -6.89
N ASN A 63 6.38 19.19 -7.08
CA ASN A 63 6.22 18.39 -8.30
C ASN A 63 4.80 17.81 -8.43
N PHE A 64 4.21 17.36 -7.32
CA PHE A 64 2.79 16.94 -7.27
C PHE A 64 1.86 18.05 -7.75
N ILE A 65 2.03 19.26 -7.20
CA ILE A 65 1.19 20.42 -7.52
C ILE A 65 1.37 20.78 -9.01
N LYS A 66 2.61 20.83 -9.51
CA LYS A 66 2.90 21.15 -10.90
C LYS A 66 2.24 20.16 -11.87
N GLN A 67 2.48 18.87 -11.70
CA GLN A 67 1.94 17.84 -12.60
C GLN A 67 0.41 17.75 -12.53
N SER A 68 -0.16 17.90 -11.32
CA SER A 68 -1.61 17.92 -11.15
C SER A 68 -2.25 19.12 -11.85
N ARG A 69 -1.62 20.31 -11.81
CA ARG A 69 -2.08 21.49 -12.56
C ARG A 69 -2.08 21.24 -14.06
N GLU A 70 -0.97 20.75 -14.60
CA GLU A 70 -0.82 20.44 -16.03
C GLU A 70 -1.89 19.46 -16.51
N LEU A 71 -2.15 18.40 -15.73
CA LEU A 71 -3.16 17.40 -16.06
C LEU A 71 -4.59 17.97 -15.99
N ILE A 72 -4.90 18.79 -14.97
CA ILE A 72 -6.22 19.46 -14.85
C ILE A 72 -6.48 20.35 -16.06
N VAL A 73 -5.50 21.16 -16.47
CA VAL A 73 -5.61 22.05 -17.63
C VAL A 73 -5.79 21.25 -18.92
N ALA A 74 -4.98 20.21 -19.11
CA ALA A 74 -5.06 19.33 -20.27
C ALA A 74 -6.46 18.66 -20.36
N GLU A 75 -7.02 18.21 -19.25
CA GLU A 75 -8.34 17.57 -19.24
C GLU A 75 -9.50 18.53 -19.53
N GLN A 76 -9.42 19.78 -19.04
CA GLN A 76 -10.37 20.81 -19.45
C GLN A 76 -10.28 21.11 -20.94
N ARG A 77 -9.05 21.17 -21.50
CA ARG A 77 -8.85 21.32 -22.95
C ARG A 77 -9.46 20.17 -23.73
N ASN A 78 -9.08 18.94 -23.40
CA ASN A 78 -9.53 17.72 -24.08
C ASN A 78 -11.05 17.54 -24.01
N SER A 79 -11.68 17.87 -22.89
CA SER A 79 -13.14 17.75 -22.74
C SER A 79 -13.89 18.81 -23.54
N LEU A 80 -13.43 20.07 -23.56
CA LEU A 80 -14.05 21.11 -24.39
C LEU A 80 -13.83 20.86 -25.89
N GLU A 81 -12.62 20.44 -26.26
CA GLU A 81 -12.26 20.13 -27.63
C GLU A 81 -13.16 19.04 -28.22
N ARG A 82 -13.47 18.00 -27.44
CA ARG A 82 -14.42 16.95 -27.85
C ARG A 82 -15.78 17.51 -28.25
N TRP A 83 -16.30 18.47 -27.49
CA TRP A 83 -17.56 19.15 -27.83
C TRP A 83 -17.43 19.98 -29.11
N LEU A 84 -16.36 20.78 -29.24
CA LEU A 84 -16.15 21.64 -30.41
C LEU A 84 -16.01 20.81 -31.69
N ASN A 85 -15.20 19.75 -31.66
CA ASN A 85 -14.99 18.86 -32.81
C ASN A 85 -16.29 18.11 -33.18
N TYR A 86 -16.97 17.52 -32.21
CA TYR A 86 -18.22 16.80 -32.48
C TYR A 86 -19.29 17.73 -33.07
N LEU A 87 -19.50 18.91 -32.48
CA LEU A 87 -20.51 19.84 -32.95
C LEU A 87 -20.18 20.40 -34.33
N LYS A 88 -18.89 20.66 -34.61
CA LYS A 88 -18.42 21.09 -35.92
C LYS A 88 -18.85 20.10 -37.01
N ASP A 89 -18.58 18.82 -36.80
CA ASP A 89 -18.83 17.76 -37.78
C ASP A 89 -20.28 17.23 -37.77
N SER A 90 -21.09 17.68 -36.81
CA SER A 90 -22.49 17.27 -36.69
C SER A 90 -23.42 17.96 -37.71
N ALA A 91 -24.52 17.29 -38.02
CA ALA A 91 -25.59 17.80 -38.88
C ALA A 91 -26.53 18.82 -38.19
N TYR A 92 -26.23 19.25 -36.96
CA TYR A 92 -27.06 20.24 -36.26
C TYR A 92 -26.98 21.61 -36.95
N PRO A 93 -28.03 22.45 -36.84
CA PRO A 93 -27.96 23.83 -37.31
C PRO A 93 -27.04 24.68 -36.41
N ASP A 94 -26.39 25.70 -36.98
CA ASP A 94 -25.36 26.49 -36.28
C ASP A 94 -25.89 27.18 -35.01
N TRP A 95 -27.14 27.64 -35.02
CA TRP A 95 -27.77 28.21 -33.82
C TRP A 95 -27.78 27.22 -32.65
N PHE A 96 -27.97 25.91 -32.91
CA PHE A 96 -27.99 24.88 -31.88
C PHE A 96 -26.59 24.52 -31.40
N LYS A 97 -25.60 24.51 -32.32
CA LYS A 97 -24.18 24.34 -31.97
C LYS A 97 -23.74 25.43 -31.00
N ILE A 98 -24.04 26.69 -31.34
CA ILE A 98 -23.74 27.87 -30.51
C ILE A 98 -24.48 27.78 -29.18
N PHE A 99 -25.79 27.49 -29.19
CA PHE A 99 -26.59 27.31 -27.98
C PHE A 99 -26.00 26.25 -27.05
N THR A 100 -25.59 25.11 -27.59
CA THR A 100 -25.04 23.99 -26.82
C THR A 100 -23.74 24.37 -26.13
N VAL A 101 -22.75 24.89 -26.86
CA VAL A 101 -21.44 25.20 -26.27
C VAL A 101 -21.56 26.32 -25.23
N LYS A 102 -22.38 27.35 -25.49
CA LYS A 102 -22.63 28.44 -24.52
C LYS A 102 -23.13 27.92 -23.17
N ASN A 103 -23.92 26.85 -23.16
CA ASN A 103 -24.41 26.26 -21.93
C ASN A 103 -23.41 25.27 -21.32
N ILE A 104 -22.73 24.46 -22.13
CA ILE A 104 -21.73 23.48 -21.67
C ILE A 104 -20.58 24.16 -20.93
N VAL A 105 -20.12 25.34 -21.38
CA VAL A 105 -19.04 26.06 -20.69
C VAL A 105 -19.42 26.58 -19.30
N GLY A 106 -20.72 26.64 -18.97
CA GLY A 106 -21.21 26.96 -17.63
C GLY A 106 -21.30 25.75 -16.69
N LEU A 107 -20.93 24.56 -17.16
CA LEU A 107 -21.12 23.29 -16.45
C LEU A 107 -19.78 22.55 -16.25
N SER A 108 -19.78 21.60 -15.33
CA SER A 108 -18.67 20.70 -15.02
C SER A 108 -19.18 19.26 -14.89
N VAL A 109 -18.45 18.40 -14.19
CA VAL A 109 -18.74 16.97 -14.05
C VAL A 109 -20.16 16.68 -13.57
N PHE A 110 -20.72 15.58 -14.08
CA PHE A 110 -22.01 15.06 -13.67
C PHE A 110 -21.92 14.48 -12.25
N ASP A 111 -22.77 14.97 -11.35
CA ASP A 111 -22.93 14.44 -10.02
C ASP A 111 -24.02 13.37 -10.04
N ARG A 112 -23.62 12.09 -9.95
CA ARG A 112 -24.55 10.94 -10.06
C ARG A 112 -25.45 10.78 -8.84
N GLU A 113 -25.04 11.30 -7.67
CA GLU A 113 -25.88 11.25 -6.47
C GLU A 113 -26.99 12.28 -6.55
N MET A 114 -26.68 13.47 -7.08
CA MET A 114 -27.63 14.57 -7.22
C MET A 114 -28.35 14.62 -8.57
N ASP A 115 -28.04 13.68 -9.47
CA ASP A 115 -28.55 13.57 -10.85
C ASP A 115 -28.44 14.88 -11.65
N LYS A 116 -27.35 15.63 -11.48
CA LYS A 116 -27.17 16.96 -12.10
C LYS A 116 -25.71 17.29 -12.39
N PHE A 117 -25.48 18.08 -13.44
CA PHE A 117 -24.16 18.68 -13.66
C PHE A 117 -23.82 19.74 -12.62
N LYS A 118 -22.58 19.72 -12.13
CA LYS A 118 -22.06 20.81 -11.28
C LYS A 118 -21.94 22.09 -12.11
N LYS A 119 -22.19 23.24 -11.48
CA LYS A 119 -21.98 24.55 -12.11
C LYS A 119 -20.48 24.86 -12.17
N ARG A 120 -20.04 25.49 -13.25
CA ARG A 120 -18.67 25.97 -13.42
C ARG A 120 -18.54 27.42 -12.95
N GLY A 121 -17.51 27.69 -12.17
CA GLY A 121 -16.99 29.01 -11.84
C GLY A 121 -15.50 29.11 -12.19
N THR A 122 -14.89 30.25 -11.86
CA THR A 122 -13.48 30.57 -12.21
C THR A 122 -12.45 29.64 -11.58
N THR A 123 -12.76 29.00 -10.45
CA THR A 123 -11.88 28.06 -9.73
C THR A 123 -12.24 26.59 -9.95
N THR A 124 -13.13 26.30 -10.90
CA THR A 124 -13.55 24.92 -11.16
C THR A 124 -12.43 24.14 -11.85
N VAL A 125 -11.99 23.07 -11.21
CA VAL A 125 -10.94 22.17 -11.72
C VAL A 125 -11.49 21.03 -12.59
N GLY A 126 -12.76 20.65 -12.42
CA GLY A 126 -13.34 19.52 -13.16
C GLY A 126 -13.42 19.76 -14.67
N PRO A 127 -13.37 18.70 -15.51
CA PRO A 127 -13.57 18.80 -16.95
C PRO A 127 -14.97 19.33 -17.31
N PHE A 128 -15.16 19.71 -18.58
CA PHE A 128 -16.49 20.02 -19.11
C PHE A 128 -17.37 18.77 -19.13
N PRO A 129 -18.71 18.92 -19.14
CA PRO A 129 -19.64 17.80 -19.16
C PRO A 129 -19.26 16.74 -20.19
N GLU A 130 -19.51 15.49 -19.85
CA GLU A 130 -19.32 14.39 -20.78
C GLU A 130 -20.30 14.52 -21.95
N LEU A 131 -19.79 14.34 -23.17
CA LEU A 131 -20.58 14.35 -24.41
C LEU A 131 -21.19 12.98 -24.64
N ILE A 132 -22.52 12.90 -24.63
CA ILE A 132 -23.27 11.74 -25.11
C ILE A 132 -24.10 12.18 -26.32
N PRO A 133 -23.73 11.77 -27.56
CA PRO A 133 -24.41 12.14 -28.79
C PRO A 133 -25.94 11.97 -28.74
N GLU A 134 -26.40 10.86 -28.17
CA GLU A 134 -27.82 10.54 -28.03
C GLU A 134 -28.54 11.46 -27.04
N ALA A 135 -27.93 11.74 -25.88
CA ALA A 135 -28.50 12.67 -24.91
C ALA A 135 -28.63 14.08 -25.53
N LEU A 136 -27.63 14.51 -26.30
CA LEU A 136 -27.67 15.78 -27.01
C LEU A 136 -28.76 15.80 -28.09
N ALA A 137 -29.01 14.69 -28.79
CA ALA A 137 -30.09 14.58 -29.78
C ALA A 137 -31.48 14.70 -29.13
N ARG A 138 -31.66 14.15 -27.92
CA ARG A 138 -32.88 14.35 -27.12
C ARG A 138 -33.06 15.83 -26.75
N VAL A 139 -31.98 16.51 -26.33
CA VAL A 139 -32.01 17.96 -26.08
C VAL A 139 -32.37 18.74 -27.34
N PHE A 140 -31.78 18.42 -28.49
CA PHE A 140 -32.08 19.09 -29.76
C PHE A 140 -33.56 18.98 -30.13
N SER A 141 -34.14 17.78 -29.99
CA SER A 141 -35.54 17.54 -30.31
C SER A 141 -36.47 18.42 -29.46
N LEU A 142 -36.20 18.48 -28.15
CA LEU A 142 -36.97 19.31 -27.21
C LEU A 142 -36.83 20.81 -27.51
N VAL A 143 -35.61 21.27 -27.77
CA VAL A 143 -35.32 22.70 -28.02
C VAL A 143 -35.86 23.16 -29.36
N LYS A 144 -35.81 22.31 -30.40
CA LYS A 144 -36.35 22.59 -31.73
C LYS A 144 -37.87 22.79 -31.72
N GLU A 145 -38.57 22.10 -30.84
CA GLU A 145 -40.03 22.20 -30.67
C GLU A 145 -40.46 23.37 -29.78
N SER A 146 -39.51 24.00 -29.07
CA SER A 146 -39.75 25.12 -28.16
C SER A 146 -39.72 26.47 -28.88
N LYS A 147 -40.51 27.44 -28.42
CA LYS A 147 -40.40 28.84 -28.88
C LYS A 147 -39.15 29.49 -28.29
N ILE A 148 -38.50 30.40 -29.04
CA ILE A 148 -37.20 31.02 -28.69
C ILE A 148 -37.23 31.75 -27.31
N GLU A 149 -38.38 32.24 -26.86
CA GLU A 149 -38.54 32.93 -25.58
C GLU A 149 -38.71 31.99 -24.37
N GLU A 150 -38.93 30.69 -24.59
CA GLU A 150 -39.17 29.68 -23.54
C GLU A 150 -38.11 28.56 -23.55
N LEU A 151 -36.90 28.86 -23.99
CA LEU A 151 -35.82 27.86 -24.08
C LEU A 151 -35.57 27.21 -22.71
N PRO A 152 -35.62 25.87 -22.62
CA PRO A 152 -35.46 25.19 -21.35
C PRO A 152 -34.01 25.30 -20.85
N ASN A 153 -33.83 25.25 -19.52
CA ASN A 153 -32.50 25.24 -18.90
C ASN A 153 -31.70 24.03 -19.41
N PHE A 154 -30.71 24.27 -20.27
CA PHE A 154 -29.90 23.22 -20.89
C PHE A 154 -29.29 22.29 -19.85
N GLY A 155 -28.74 22.82 -18.76
CA GLY A 155 -28.12 22.00 -17.71
C GLY A 155 -29.10 21.00 -17.10
N ARG A 156 -30.36 21.40 -16.88
CA ARG A 156 -31.42 20.50 -16.39
C ARG A 156 -31.78 19.44 -17.44
N VAL A 157 -32.13 19.85 -18.65
CA VAL A 157 -32.60 18.94 -19.70
C VAL A 157 -31.51 17.99 -20.17
N TYR A 158 -30.27 18.48 -20.27
CA TYR A 158 -29.12 17.64 -20.56
C TYR A 158 -28.82 16.69 -19.42
N SER A 159 -28.98 17.08 -18.14
CA SER A 159 -28.87 16.15 -17.00
C SER A 159 -29.89 15.02 -17.11
N GLU A 160 -31.17 15.34 -17.35
CA GLU A 160 -32.24 14.34 -17.49
C GLU A 160 -31.97 13.36 -18.67
N ALA A 161 -31.64 13.91 -19.84
CA ALA A 161 -31.31 13.10 -21.02
C ALA A 161 -30.04 12.27 -20.80
N PHE A 162 -29.02 12.85 -20.15
CA PHE A 162 -27.78 12.18 -19.82
C PHE A 162 -28.03 11.00 -18.87
N SER A 163 -28.79 11.19 -17.80
CA SER A 163 -29.09 10.14 -16.82
C SER A 163 -29.91 9.02 -17.41
N GLN A 164 -30.86 9.36 -18.29
CA GLN A 164 -31.67 8.35 -18.97
C GLN A 164 -30.79 7.49 -19.89
N VAL A 165 -29.95 8.13 -20.71
CA VAL A 165 -29.04 7.42 -21.62
C VAL A 165 -27.93 6.69 -20.85
N ASP A 166 -27.35 7.25 -19.77
CA ASP A 166 -26.36 6.58 -18.92
C ASP A 166 -26.94 5.31 -18.28
N LYS A 167 -28.22 5.34 -17.84
CA LYS A 167 -28.93 4.14 -17.35
C LYS A 167 -29.18 3.12 -18.45
N GLU A 168 -29.58 3.56 -19.64
CA GLU A 168 -29.78 2.68 -20.80
C GLU A 168 -28.45 2.03 -21.25
N ILE A 169 -27.36 2.79 -21.31
CA ILE A 169 -26.01 2.32 -21.64
C ILE A 169 -25.49 1.39 -20.55
N LYS A 170 -25.61 1.73 -19.27
CA LYS A 170 -25.20 0.85 -18.16
C LYS A 170 -26.01 -0.43 -18.14
N GLY A 171 -27.33 -0.34 -18.28
CA GLY A 171 -28.21 -1.49 -18.40
C GLY A 171 -27.85 -2.38 -19.60
N ALA A 172 -27.55 -1.79 -20.75
CA ALA A 172 -27.10 -2.53 -21.93
C ALA A 172 -25.69 -3.12 -21.77
N SER A 173 -24.75 -2.42 -21.14
CA SER A 173 -23.37 -2.88 -20.90
C SER A 173 -23.32 -4.03 -19.88
N LEU A 174 -24.08 -3.90 -18.78
CA LEU A 174 -24.23 -4.94 -17.76
C LEU A 174 -24.92 -6.19 -18.34
N ASN A 175 -25.95 -6.01 -19.19
CA ASN A 175 -26.77 -7.12 -19.69
C ASN A 175 -26.37 -7.69 -21.07
N LYS A 176 -25.60 -6.98 -21.90
CA LYS A 176 -25.21 -7.40 -23.27
C LYS A 176 -23.69 -7.45 -23.53
N GLY A 177 -22.86 -6.90 -22.64
CA GLY A 177 -21.40 -6.92 -22.80
C GLY A 177 -20.79 -8.30 -22.49
N GLY A 178 -20.02 -8.86 -23.43
CA GLY A 178 -19.22 -10.07 -23.20
C GLY A 178 -18.12 -9.86 -22.15
N ILE A 179 -17.54 -10.96 -21.65
CA ILE A 179 -16.47 -10.93 -20.63
C ILE A 179 -15.06 -10.89 -21.23
N LEU A 180 -14.95 -11.03 -22.56
CA LEU A 180 -13.68 -11.02 -23.27
C LEU A 180 -13.02 -9.64 -23.15
N GLY A 181 -11.80 -9.65 -22.64
CA GLY A 181 -11.05 -8.45 -22.33
C GLY A 181 -9.56 -8.73 -22.16
N GLN A 182 -8.84 -7.66 -21.85
CA GLN A 182 -7.40 -7.71 -21.59
C GLN A 182 -7.05 -6.87 -20.38
N TRP A 183 -6.07 -7.35 -19.60
CA TRP A 183 -5.45 -6.56 -18.55
C TRP A 183 -4.47 -5.57 -19.16
N ARG A 184 -4.54 -4.32 -18.70
CA ARG A 184 -3.49 -3.32 -18.90
C ARG A 184 -2.91 -2.94 -17.55
N LYS A 185 -1.58 -2.97 -17.46
CA LYS A 185 -0.83 -2.50 -16.31
C LYS A 185 -0.45 -1.03 -16.53
N PHE A 186 -0.56 -0.23 -15.47
CA PHE A 186 -0.02 1.12 -15.38
C PHE A 186 1.00 1.09 -14.24
N ASP A 187 2.27 1.26 -14.58
CA ASP A 187 3.38 1.07 -13.64
C ASP A 187 3.43 2.18 -12.59
N MET A 188 3.86 1.82 -11.38
CA MET A 188 4.23 2.79 -10.34
C MET A 188 5.20 3.84 -10.91
N GLY A 189 4.94 5.12 -10.63
CA GLY A 189 5.72 6.27 -11.11
C GLY A 189 5.46 6.66 -12.56
N SER A 190 4.62 5.93 -13.31
CA SER A 190 4.30 6.24 -14.70
C SER A 190 3.43 7.50 -14.84
N ASN A 191 3.34 8.03 -16.06
CA ASN A 191 2.59 9.25 -16.36
C ASN A 191 1.09 9.07 -16.03
N PRO A 192 0.53 9.78 -15.02
CA PRO A 192 -0.86 9.63 -14.61
C PRO A 192 -1.88 10.04 -15.66
N ALA A 193 -1.48 10.85 -16.64
CA ALA A 193 -2.34 11.22 -17.76
C ALA A 193 -2.79 9.99 -18.56
N ILE A 194 -1.94 8.98 -18.71
CA ILE A 194 -2.25 7.76 -19.48
C ILE A 194 -3.37 6.97 -18.78
N LEU A 195 -3.29 6.82 -17.45
CA LEU A 195 -4.31 6.16 -16.65
C LEU A 195 -5.61 6.98 -16.63
N SER A 196 -5.52 8.27 -16.31
CA SER A 196 -6.68 9.18 -16.25
C SER A 196 -7.44 9.16 -17.56
N ASN A 197 -6.75 9.30 -18.70
CA ASN A 197 -7.37 9.30 -20.03
C ASN A 197 -8.00 7.95 -20.40
N ALA A 198 -7.45 6.84 -19.90
CA ALA A 198 -8.01 5.52 -20.12
C ALA A 198 -9.33 5.28 -19.35
N LEU A 199 -9.57 6.02 -18.26
CA LEU A 199 -10.69 5.83 -17.36
C LEU A 199 -11.75 6.94 -17.41
N ILE A 200 -11.36 8.16 -17.81
CA ILE A 200 -12.26 9.30 -17.85
C ILE A 200 -13.34 9.11 -18.92
N SER A 201 -14.55 9.59 -18.63
CA SER A 201 -15.71 9.43 -19.54
C SER A 201 -16.02 7.96 -19.89
N LYS A 202 -15.69 7.02 -19.00
CA LYS A 202 -16.04 5.59 -19.13
C LYS A 202 -17.15 5.14 -18.18
N GLY A 203 -17.74 6.08 -17.43
CA GLY A 203 -18.89 5.78 -16.57
C GLY A 203 -18.59 4.90 -15.34
N THR A 204 -17.32 4.65 -15.00
CA THR A 204 -16.93 3.70 -13.94
C THR A 204 -17.28 4.15 -12.52
N GLY A 205 -17.32 5.47 -12.28
CA GLY A 205 -17.48 6.04 -10.94
C GLY A 205 -16.24 5.92 -10.05
N TRP A 206 -15.11 5.43 -10.58
CA TRP A 206 -13.88 5.27 -9.81
C TRP A 206 -13.17 6.61 -9.60
N CYS A 207 -12.75 6.90 -8.37
CA CYS A 207 -11.97 8.11 -8.09
C CYS A 207 -10.58 8.08 -8.74
N ILE A 208 -10.05 6.90 -9.09
CA ILE A 208 -8.79 6.75 -9.83
C ILE A 208 -8.84 7.31 -11.26
N SER A 209 -9.99 7.80 -11.74
CA SER A 209 -10.08 8.56 -12.99
C SER A 209 -9.83 10.07 -12.81
N ASP A 210 -9.75 10.56 -11.57
CA ASP A 210 -9.43 11.96 -11.30
C ASP A 210 -7.92 12.20 -11.43
N PRO A 211 -7.46 13.26 -12.11
CA PRO A 211 -6.06 13.63 -12.27
C PRO A 211 -5.20 13.57 -11.00
N GLY A 212 -5.63 14.23 -9.93
CA GLY A 212 -4.87 14.30 -8.68
C GLY A 212 -4.83 12.92 -8.02
N THR A 213 -5.96 12.22 -8.03
CA THR A 213 -6.06 10.86 -7.47
C THR A 213 -5.23 9.85 -8.26
N SER A 214 -5.19 9.95 -9.60
CA SER A 214 -4.41 9.09 -10.49
C SER A 214 -2.92 9.20 -10.19
N TYR A 215 -2.41 10.44 -10.05
CA TYR A 215 -1.03 10.66 -9.64
C TYR A 215 -0.75 9.97 -8.30
N LEU A 216 -1.60 10.20 -7.29
CA LEU A 216 -1.37 9.67 -5.95
C LEU A 216 -1.30 8.14 -5.90
N ASN A 217 -2.21 7.45 -6.57
CA ASN A 217 -2.24 5.99 -6.55
C ASN A 217 -1.11 5.35 -7.39
N LEU A 218 -0.49 6.10 -8.31
CA LEU A 218 0.68 5.62 -9.04
C LEU A 218 1.99 5.89 -8.28
N GLN A 219 1.98 6.67 -7.20
CA GLN A 219 3.20 6.90 -6.40
C GLN A 219 3.54 5.70 -5.51
N ASP A 220 2.52 4.97 -5.03
CA ASP A 220 2.70 3.88 -4.08
C ASP A 220 2.45 2.48 -4.67
N GLY A 221 1.94 2.36 -5.90
CA GLY A 221 1.85 1.06 -6.54
C GLY A 221 1.37 1.04 -8.00
N ASP A 222 1.47 -0.15 -8.59
CA ASP A 222 0.91 -0.44 -9.92
C ASP A 222 -0.62 -0.42 -9.91
N ILE A 223 -1.22 -0.10 -11.05
CA ILE A 223 -2.67 -0.23 -11.27
C ILE A 223 -2.92 -1.18 -12.43
N TYR A 224 -3.76 -2.19 -12.20
CA TYR A 224 -4.20 -3.13 -13.23
C TYR A 224 -5.66 -2.83 -13.57
N VAL A 225 -5.95 -2.58 -14.84
CA VAL A 225 -7.33 -2.38 -15.30
C VAL A 225 -7.68 -3.41 -16.36
N TYR A 226 -8.80 -4.10 -16.17
CA TYR A 226 -9.33 -5.02 -17.15
C TYR A 226 -10.28 -4.28 -18.10
N PHE A 227 -9.92 -4.25 -19.38
CA PHE A 227 -10.69 -3.62 -20.44
C PHE A 227 -11.40 -4.67 -21.30
N THR A 228 -12.72 -4.56 -21.39
CA THR A 228 -13.55 -5.38 -22.28
C THR A 228 -13.71 -4.74 -23.66
N LYS A 229 -14.07 -5.57 -24.63
CA LYS A 229 -14.22 -5.21 -26.04
C LYS A 229 -15.46 -4.32 -26.25
N VAL A 230 -15.32 -3.22 -26.97
CA VAL A 230 -16.42 -2.44 -27.57
C VAL A 230 -16.87 -3.05 -28.90
N THR A 231 -18.05 -2.65 -29.37
CA THR A 231 -18.66 -3.13 -30.63
C THR A 231 -17.75 -2.95 -31.87
N ASP A 232 -16.80 -1.99 -31.81
CA ASP A 232 -15.83 -1.67 -32.88
C ASP A 232 -14.58 -2.58 -32.89
N GLY A 233 -14.44 -3.50 -31.94
CA GLY A 233 -13.31 -4.43 -31.90
C GLY A 233 -12.24 -4.14 -30.84
N GLN A 234 -12.18 -2.93 -30.28
CA GLN A 234 -11.08 -2.51 -29.39
C GLN A 234 -11.39 -2.78 -27.90
N PHE A 235 -10.35 -2.99 -27.09
CA PHE A 235 -10.50 -3.17 -25.63
C PHE A 235 -10.36 -1.84 -24.91
N THR A 236 -11.47 -1.10 -24.79
CA THR A 236 -11.46 0.27 -24.23
C THR A 236 -12.51 0.52 -23.14
N THR A 237 -13.31 -0.50 -22.78
CA THR A 237 -14.32 -0.39 -21.71
C THR A 237 -13.78 -0.99 -20.40
N PRO A 238 -13.34 -0.17 -19.42
CA PRO A 238 -12.86 -0.67 -18.14
C PRO A 238 -13.98 -1.34 -17.33
N ARG A 239 -13.65 -2.46 -16.65
CA ARG A 239 -14.63 -3.27 -15.88
C ARG A 239 -14.15 -3.68 -14.51
N ILE A 240 -12.84 -3.88 -14.35
CA ILE A 240 -12.19 -4.18 -13.06
C ILE A 240 -10.97 -3.26 -12.93
N ALA A 241 -10.73 -2.72 -11.75
CA ALA A 241 -9.48 -2.09 -11.37
C ALA A 241 -8.92 -2.77 -10.13
N ILE A 242 -7.65 -3.15 -10.16
CA ILE A 242 -6.88 -3.63 -9.00
C ILE A 242 -5.78 -2.62 -8.75
N ARG A 243 -5.76 -2.06 -7.55
CA ARG A 243 -4.73 -1.11 -7.12
C ARG A 243 -3.75 -1.80 -6.20
N MET A 244 -2.47 -1.74 -6.53
CA MET A 244 -1.38 -2.13 -5.64
C MET A 244 -0.99 -0.95 -4.74
N SER A 245 -0.39 -1.23 -3.60
CA SER A 245 0.29 -0.25 -2.74
C SER A 245 1.42 -0.97 -2.01
N TYR A 246 2.63 -0.42 -2.05
CA TYR A 246 3.85 -0.99 -1.47
C TYR A 246 4.04 -2.48 -1.78
N GLY A 247 3.78 -2.85 -3.03
CA GLY A 247 3.93 -4.23 -3.51
C GLY A 247 2.86 -5.21 -3.01
N LYS A 248 1.72 -4.74 -2.49
CA LYS A 248 0.58 -5.59 -2.09
C LYS A 248 -0.72 -5.10 -2.69
N ILE A 249 -1.71 -5.98 -2.80
CA ILE A 249 -3.06 -5.60 -3.24
C ILE A 249 -3.70 -4.75 -2.15
N ALA A 250 -4.06 -3.53 -2.50
CA ALA A 250 -4.73 -2.61 -1.60
C ALA A 250 -6.24 -2.59 -1.82
N GLU A 251 -6.67 -2.57 -3.08
CA GLU A 251 -8.07 -2.45 -3.42
C GLU A 251 -8.43 -3.13 -4.75
N VAL A 252 -9.65 -3.66 -4.83
CA VAL A 252 -10.26 -4.19 -6.05
C VAL A 252 -11.62 -3.55 -6.22
N ARG A 253 -11.86 -2.94 -7.39
CA ARG A 253 -13.13 -2.27 -7.72
C ARG A 253 -13.71 -2.81 -9.02
N GLY A 254 -15.04 -2.85 -9.10
CA GLY A 254 -15.79 -3.07 -10.33
C GLY A 254 -16.67 -1.88 -10.69
N VAL A 255 -17.47 -2.05 -11.74
CA VAL A 255 -18.34 -0.99 -12.28
C VAL A 255 -19.82 -1.16 -11.93
N ALA A 256 -20.17 -2.14 -11.09
CA ALA A 256 -21.54 -2.32 -10.61
C ALA A 256 -21.89 -1.27 -9.54
N GLU A 257 -23.12 -1.34 -9.02
CA GLU A 257 -23.58 -0.48 -7.93
C GLU A 257 -22.59 -0.51 -6.76
N ASN A 258 -22.34 0.67 -6.17
CA ASN A 258 -21.32 0.87 -5.12
C ASN A 258 -19.90 0.44 -5.52
N GLN A 259 -19.59 0.40 -6.82
CA GLN A 259 -18.29 0.00 -7.38
C GLN A 259 -17.95 -1.47 -7.10
N ASN A 260 -18.98 -2.29 -6.91
CA ASN A 260 -18.82 -3.73 -6.76
C ASN A 260 -18.41 -4.39 -8.08
N LEU A 261 -17.83 -5.59 -7.96
CA LEU A 261 -17.61 -6.46 -9.11
C LEU A 261 -18.95 -6.99 -9.63
N GLU A 262 -19.09 -7.01 -10.95
CA GLU A 262 -20.20 -7.73 -11.57
C GLU A 262 -20.02 -9.24 -11.37
N PRO A 263 -21.08 -10.02 -11.13
CA PRO A 263 -20.97 -11.46 -10.90
C PRO A 263 -20.17 -12.21 -11.96
N LYS A 264 -20.38 -11.87 -13.25
CA LYS A 264 -19.66 -12.48 -14.39
C LYS A 264 -18.17 -12.10 -14.49
N MET A 265 -17.74 -11.07 -13.75
CA MET A 265 -16.37 -10.56 -13.73
C MET A 265 -15.58 -11.05 -12.50
N ILE A 266 -16.25 -11.60 -11.48
CA ILE A 266 -15.61 -12.06 -10.23
C ILE A 266 -14.48 -13.04 -10.51
N LYS A 267 -14.73 -14.07 -11.34
CA LYS A 267 -13.72 -15.09 -11.66
C LYS A 267 -12.48 -14.48 -12.32
N ILE A 268 -12.66 -13.54 -13.26
CA ILE A 268 -11.55 -12.84 -13.93
C ILE A 268 -10.73 -12.01 -12.93
N ALA A 269 -11.40 -11.34 -11.99
CA ALA A 269 -10.73 -10.60 -10.93
C ALA A 269 -9.92 -11.54 -10.02
N GLN A 270 -10.52 -12.63 -9.56
CA GLN A 270 -9.88 -13.64 -8.70
C GLN A 270 -8.66 -14.28 -9.35
N GLU A 271 -8.78 -14.68 -10.62
CA GLU A 271 -7.66 -15.22 -11.39
C GLU A 271 -6.50 -14.24 -11.48
N LYS A 272 -6.77 -12.94 -11.64
CA LYS A 272 -5.71 -11.93 -11.63
C LYS A 272 -5.13 -11.70 -10.24
N ILE A 273 -5.96 -11.58 -9.22
CA ILE A 273 -5.57 -11.40 -7.81
C ILE A 273 -4.59 -12.49 -7.39
N ALA A 274 -4.88 -13.76 -7.69
CA ALA A 274 -4.03 -14.90 -7.36
C ALA A 274 -2.61 -14.83 -7.96
N THR A 275 -2.40 -14.04 -9.02
CA THR A 275 -1.08 -13.84 -9.64
C THR A 275 -0.28 -12.68 -9.04
N LEU A 276 -0.90 -11.87 -8.17
CA LEU A 276 -0.30 -10.64 -7.66
C LEU A 276 0.31 -10.84 -6.26
N PRO A 277 1.41 -10.15 -5.94
CA PRO A 277 1.96 -10.14 -4.59
C PRO A 277 0.93 -9.65 -3.56
N GLY A 278 0.87 -10.30 -2.40
CA GLY A 278 -0.09 -9.97 -1.34
C GLY A 278 -1.49 -10.58 -1.52
N ALA A 279 -1.66 -11.56 -2.42
CA ALA A 279 -2.94 -12.20 -2.68
C ALA A 279 -3.54 -12.89 -1.44
N ALA A 280 -2.73 -13.65 -0.69
CA ALA A 280 -3.18 -14.38 0.48
C ALA A 280 -3.66 -13.45 1.60
N GLU A 281 -2.93 -12.36 1.85
CA GLU A 281 -3.30 -11.32 2.81
C GLU A 281 -4.60 -10.61 2.39
N TYR A 282 -4.72 -10.28 1.09
CA TYR A 282 -5.95 -9.68 0.57
C TYR A 282 -7.16 -10.61 0.69
N GLU A 283 -7.01 -11.90 0.36
CA GLU A 283 -8.07 -12.91 0.51
C GLU A 283 -8.47 -13.09 1.97
N LYS A 284 -7.49 -13.14 2.87
CA LYS A 284 -7.73 -13.19 4.31
C LYS A 284 -8.54 -11.98 4.78
N ARG A 285 -8.15 -10.76 4.38
CA ARG A 285 -8.88 -9.54 4.71
C ARG A 285 -10.33 -9.55 4.23
N ILE A 286 -10.58 -10.03 3.02
CA ILE A 286 -11.96 -10.18 2.50
C ILE A 286 -12.75 -11.19 3.34
N SER A 287 -12.14 -12.34 3.65
CA SER A 287 -12.76 -13.37 4.50
C SER A 287 -13.08 -12.83 5.90
N ASP A 288 -12.11 -12.19 6.54
CA ASP A 288 -12.23 -11.60 7.88
C ASP A 288 -13.33 -10.55 7.93
N MET A 289 -13.40 -9.64 6.95
CA MET A 289 -14.44 -8.62 6.90
C MET A 289 -15.84 -9.20 6.67
N LYS A 290 -15.95 -10.31 5.92
CA LYS A 290 -17.21 -11.03 5.74
C LYS A 290 -17.65 -11.69 7.04
N THR A 291 -16.77 -12.40 7.73
CA THR A 291 -17.04 -13.00 9.04
C THR A 291 -17.43 -11.94 10.05
N LEU A 292 -16.70 -10.83 10.12
CA LEU A 292 -17.02 -9.71 11.02
C LEU A 292 -18.39 -9.10 10.71
N ALA A 293 -18.77 -8.97 9.44
CA ALA A 293 -20.09 -8.45 9.07
C ALA A 293 -21.24 -9.38 9.48
N ASP A 294 -21.05 -10.70 9.37
CA ASP A 294 -22.01 -11.70 9.82
C ASP A 294 -22.18 -11.66 11.35
N ILE A 295 -21.07 -11.70 12.09
CA ILE A 295 -21.05 -11.60 13.55
C ILE A 295 -21.71 -10.31 14.02
N ASP A 296 -21.37 -9.17 13.39
CA ASP A 296 -21.95 -7.87 13.73
C ASP A 296 -23.47 -7.84 13.53
N SER A 297 -23.96 -8.42 12.43
CA SER A 297 -25.40 -8.48 12.13
C SER A 297 -26.15 -9.34 13.15
N ARG A 298 -25.61 -10.50 13.50
CA ARG A 298 -26.18 -11.41 14.51
C ARG A 298 -26.14 -10.81 15.92
N TYR A 299 -25.04 -10.14 16.27
CA TYR A 299 -24.89 -9.44 17.54
C TYR A 299 -25.91 -8.31 17.69
N GLU A 300 -26.13 -7.50 16.64
CA GLU A 300 -27.17 -6.45 16.64
C GLU A 300 -28.60 -7.02 16.73
N ALA A 301 -28.82 -8.24 16.24
CA ALA A 301 -30.08 -8.97 16.40
C ALA A 301 -30.27 -9.56 17.81
N GLY A 302 -29.28 -9.43 18.70
CA GLY A 302 -29.33 -9.96 20.07
C GLY A 302 -29.05 -11.46 20.16
N GLU A 303 -28.48 -12.07 19.12
CA GLU A 303 -28.07 -13.47 19.15
C GLU A 303 -26.82 -13.67 20.03
N GLU A 304 -26.75 -14.82 20.69
CA GLU A 304 -25.57 -15.22 21.46
C GLU A 304 -24.43 -15.61 20.53
N LEU A 305 -23.21 -15.13 20.82
CA LEU A 305 -22.03 -15.44 20.02
C LEU A 305 -21.54 -16.87 20.32
N SER A 306 -21.26 -17.62 19.26
CA SER A 306 -20.67 -18.96 19.38
C SER A 306 -19.22 -18.89 19.86
N ILE A 307 -18.65 -20.02 20.29
CA ILE A 307 -17.23 -20.08 20.67
C ILE A 307 -16.34 -19.71 19.47
N GLU A 308 -16.70 -20.07 18.24
CA GLU A 308 -15.99 -19.68 17.03
C GLU A 308 -16.05 -18.16 16.81
N ASP A 309 -17.21 -17.53 17.02
CA ASP A 309 -17.36 -16.07 16.91
C ASP A 309 -16.49 -15.35 17.97
N LEU A 310 -16.48 -15.85 19.21
CA LEU A 310 -15.65 -15.32 20.28
C LEU A 310 -14.16 -15.48 19.99
N ARG A 311 -13.72 -16.66 19.52
CA ARG A 311 -12.32 -16.89 19.12
C ARG A 311 -11.86 -15.92 18.04
N PHE A 312 -12.73 -15.62 17.07
CA PHE A 312 -12.48 -14.63 16.02
C PHE A 312 -12.38 -13.22 16.61
N ILE A 313 -13.38 -12.75 17.34
CA ILE A 313 -13.43 -11.39 17.90
C ILE A 313 -12.32 -11.10 18.91
N TYR A 314 -11.90 -12.11 19.69
CA TYR A 314 -10.76 -12.00 20.61
C TYR A 314 -9.40 -12.22 19.94
N GLU A 315 -9.36 -12.43 18.62
CA GLU A 315 -8.15 -12.63 17.79
C GLU A 315 -7.28 -13.80 18.28
N VAL A 316 -7.92 -14.86 18.78
CA VAL A 316 -7.23 -16.01 19.40
C VAL A 316 -6.53 -16.89 18.37
N ASP A 317 -7.13 -17.03 17.19
CA ASP A 317 -6.60 -17.83 16.08
C ASP A 317 -5.76 -17.02 15.09
N GLY A 318 -5.64 -15.71 15.31
CA GLY A 318 -4.91 -14.79 14.46
C GLY A 318 -5.54 -13.40 14.47
N LEU A 319 -4.74 -12.41 14.09
CA LEU A 319 -5.20 -11.03 13.94
C LEU A 319 -6.25 -10.94 12.83
N ILE A 320 -7.27 -10.12 13.02
CA ILE A 320 -8.26 -9.79 12.01
C ILE A 320 -7.63 -8.76 11.05
N GLU A 321 -7.51 -9.12 9.77
CA GLU A 321 -7.09 -8.16 8.76
C GLU A 321 -8.26 -7.27 8.34
N ASN A 322 -8.01 -5.97 8.23
CA ASN A 322 -8.99 -5.00 7.76
C ASN A 322 -8.36 -4.03 6.72
N PHE A 323 -9.19 -3.21 6.07
CA PHE A 323 -8.74 -2.28 5.02
C PHE A 323 -8.28 -0.91 5.54
N GLY A 324 -8.40 -0.66 6.85
CA GLY A 324 -8.03 0.58 7.51
C GLY A 324 -6.74 0.48 8.33
N TYR A 325 -6.31 1.61 8.91
CA TYR A 325 -5.16 1.65 9.82
C TYR A 325 -5.50 1.30 11.27
N TYR A 326 -6.77 1.43 11.63
CA TYR A 326 -7.24 1.24 12.99
C TYR A 326 -8.06 -0.03 13.10
N GLN A 327 -8.25 -0.49 14.33
CA GLN A 327 -9.15 -1.60 14.61
C GLN A 327 -10.56 -1.28 14.10
N ASP A 328 -11.23 -2.27 13.51
CA ASP A 328 -12.58 -2.08 12.96
C ASP A 328 -13.56 -1.66 14.08
N PRO A 329 -14.35 -0.58 13.90
CA PRO A 329 -15.28 -0.08 14.91
C PRO A 329 -16.28 -1.13 15.42
N ARG A 330 -16.63 -2.13 14.60
CA ARG A 330 -17.54 -3.21 15.00
C ARG A 330 -16.94 -4.09 16.08
N ILE A 331 -15.64 -4.40 15.99
CA ILE A 331 -14.92 -5.15 17.03
C ILE A 331 -14.93 -4.39 18.34
N ILE A 332 -14.64 -3.08 18.29
CA ILE A 332 -14.64 -2.20 19.47
C ILE A 332 -16.03 -2.19 20.13
N LYS A 333 -17.09 -2.06 19.32
CA LYS A 333 -18.49 -2.09 19.78
C LYS A 333 -18.83 -3.40 20.48
N ILE A 334 -18.55 -4.54 19.85
CA ILE A 334 -18.85 -5.88 20.39
C ILE A 334 -18.08 -6.11 21.70
N LEU A 335 -16.76 -5.89 21.71
CA LEU A 335 -15.93 -6.09 22.90
C LEU A 335 -16.32 -5.16 24.05
N SER A 336 -16.74 -3.92 23.76
CA SER A 336 -17.21 -2.98 24.79
C SER A 336 -18.54 -3.43 25.40
N GLY A 337 -19.45 -3.96 24.58
CA GLY A 337 -20.72 -4.52 25.06
C GLY A 337 -20.55 -5.78 25.91
N ARG A 338 -19.49 -6.56 25.66
CA ARG A 338 -19.16 -7.81 26.38
C ARG A 338 -18.14 -7.64 27.50
N LYS A 339 -17.93 -6.42 28.00
CA LYS A 339 -16.89 -6.15 29.01
C LYS A 339 -17.09 -6.98 30.29
N THR A 340 -18.33 -7.22 30.70
CA THR A 340 -18.68 -8.04 31.88
C THR A 340 -18.52 -9.53 31.64
N ASP A 341 -18.74 -9.99 30.39
CA ASP A 341 -18.69 -11.41 30.01
C ASP A 341 -17.28 -11.88 29.66
N ARG A 342 -16.33 -10.95 29.53
CA ARG A 342 -14.95 -11.20 29.09
C ARG A 342 -14.25 -12.36 29.80
N ARG A 343 -14.45 -12.52 31.12
CA ARG A 343 -13.85 -13.63 31.88
C ARG A 343 -14.45 -14.97 31.46
N ALA A 344 -15.77 -15.05 31.39
CA ALA A 344 -16.53 -16.23 30.96
C ALA A 344 -16.23 -16.59 29.50
N ASP A 345 -16.18 -15.61 28.60
CA ASP A 345 -15.83 -15.78 27.20
C ASP A 345 -14.44 -16.44 27.05
N LEU A 346 -13.44 -15.92 27.76
CA LEU A 346 -12.08 -16.47 27.72
C LEU A 346 -12.00 -17.86 28.36
N ALA A 347 -12.72 -18.10 29.45
CA ALA A 347 -12.81 -19.41 30.08
C ALA A 347 -13.39 -20.46 29.12
N LEU A 348 -14.43 -20.09 28.36
CA LEU A 348 -15.01 -20.90 27.31
C LEU A 348 -14.02 -21.18 26.18
N ILE A 349 -13.35 -20.14 25.67
CA ILE A 349 -12.35 -20.25 24.58
C ILE A 349 -11.20 -21.19 24.95
N PHE A 350 -10.65 -21.05 26.15
CA PHE A 350 -9.49 -21.82 26.62
C PHE A 350 -9.86 -23.10 27.39
N LYS A 351 -11.15 -23.40 27.49
CA LYS A 351 -11.68 -24.63 28.12
C LYS A 351 -11.15 -24.79 29.54
N CYS A 352 -11.25 -23.73 30.35
CA CYS A 352 -10.83 -23.71 31.75
C CYS A 352 -11.89 -23.07 32.65
N ALA A 353 -11.68 -23.11 33.97
CA ALA A 353 -12.55 -22.39 34.90
C ALA A 353 -12.27 -20.89 34.86
N GLU A 354 -13.26 -20.06 35.20
CA GLU A 354 -13.14 -18.59 35.18
C GLU A 354 -12.05 -18.06 36.13
N GLU A 355 -11.80 -18.75 37.24
CA GLU A 355 -10.73 -18.41 38.19
C GLU A 355 -9.33 -18.70 37.64
N GLN A 356 -9.23 -19.43 36.52
CA GLN A 356 -7.99 -19.68 35.81
C GLN A 356 -7.72 -18.66 34.69
N ILE A 357 -8.61 -17.68 34.53
CA ILE A 357 -8.42 -16.51 33.66
C ILE A 357 -7.93 -15.37 34.55
N GLY A 358 -6.81 -14.75 34.19
CA GLY A 358 -6.35 -13.52 34.84
C GLY A 358 -6.67 -12.31 33.96
N LEU A 359 -7.33 -11.30 34.52
CA LEU A 359 -7.65 -10.03 33.83
C LEU A 359 -6.90 -8.83 34.44
N ALA A 360 -6.29 -8.99 35.63
CA ALA A 360 -5.52 -7.98 36.32
C ALA A 360 -4.11 -8.49 36.68
N GLY A 361 -3.11 -7.61 36.70
CA GLY A 361 -1.69 -7.99 36.81
C GLY A 361 -1.32 -8.72 38.09
N ASP A 362 -2.01 -8.44 39.19
CA ASP A 362 -1.87 -9.17 40.46
C ASP A 362 -2.44 -10.59 40.38
N GLU A 363 -3.58 -10.80 39.70
CA GLU A 363 -4.16 -12.14 39.49
C GLU A 363 -3.17 -13.09 38.80
N ALA A 364 -2.35 -12.57 37.89
CA ALA A 364 -1.50 -13.36 37.01
C ALA A 364 -0.41 -14.19 37.72
N ILE A 365 0.05 -13.73 38.88
CA ILE A 365 1.14 -14.35 39.65
C ILE A 365 0.67 -14.99 40.96
N TYR A 366 -0.58 -14.76 41.36
CA TYR A 366 -1.21 -15.34 42.54
C TYR A 366 -2.35 -16.29 42.15
N GLY A 367 -2.01 -17.49 41.67
CA GLY A 367 -3.02 -18.51 41.37
C GLY A 367 -2.53 -19.61 40.44
N ASN A 368 -3.45 -20.50 40.07
CA ASN A 368 -3.24 -21.48 39.00
C ASN A 368 -3.83 -20.94 37.68
N ILE A 369 -3.38 -19.74 37.28
CA ILE A 369 -3.83 -19.06 36.07
C ILE A 369 -3.34 -19.82 34.85
N LYS A 370 -4.23 -20.10 33.90
CA LYS A 370 -3.91 -20.71 32.62
C LYS A 370 -3.73 -19.67 31.52
N TYR A 371 -4.60 -18.66 31.50
CA TYR A 371 -4.56 -17.60 30.51
C TYR A 371 -4.60 -16.24 31.17
N TYR A 372 -3.63 -15.40 30.84
CA TYR A 372 -3.60 -14.01 31.27
C TYR A 372 -3.86 -13.06 30.10
N ASP A 373 -4.93 -12.27 30.21
CA ASP A 373 -5.41 -11.35 29.20
C ASP A 373 -4.81 -9.95 29.36
N GLY A 374 -3.49 -9.86 29.27
CA GLY A 374 -2.76 -8.61 29.43
C GLY A 374 -1.26 -8.79 29.25
N SER A 375 -0.51 -7.72 29.53
CA SER A 375 0.95 -7.73 29.58
C SER A 375 1.44 -7.87 31.02
N LEU A 376 2.50 -8.66 31.24
CA LEU A 376 3.15 -8.87 32.52
C LEU A 376 4.53 -8.26 32.54
N ASP A 377 4.71 -7.24 33.39
CA ASP A 377 6.01 -6.70 33.74
C ASP A 377 6.43 -7.23 35.11
N LEU A 378 7.41 -8.13 35.09
CA LEU A 378 7.99 -8.78 36.27
C LEU A 378 9.48 -8.42 36.38
N ASN A 379 9.90 -7.27 35.84
CA ASN A 379 11.30 -6.84 35.81
C ASN A 379 11.91 -6.61 37.20
N TYR A 380 11.08 -6.34 38.22
CA TYR A 380 11.53 -6.09 39.60
C TYR A 380 11.46 -7.33 40.50
N ILE A 381 11.04 -8.47 39.95
CA ILE A 381 10.97 -9.73 40.68
C ILE A 381 12.35 -10.39 40.56
N GLY A 382 13.05 -10.53 41.69
CA GLY A 382 14.34 -11.24 41.78
C GLY A 382 14.19 -12.75 41.64
N ILE A 383 15.22 -13.53 42.03
CA ILE A 383 15.17 -15.00 42.02
C ILE A 383 14.00 -15.46 42.90
N VAL A 384 12.96 -16.02 42.29
CA VAL A 384 11.84 -16.63 43.01
C VAL A 384 11.80 -18.12 42.69
N GLU A 385 12.20 -18.94 43.65
CA GLU A 385 12.06 -20.41 43.58
C GLU A 385 10.60 -20.89 43.40
N LYS A 386 9.61 -19.98 43.46
CA LYS A 386 8.18 -20.28 43.43
C LYS A 386 7.37 -19.47 42.41
N LEU A 387 8.00 -18.76 41.46
CA LEU A 387 7.27 -18.04 40.42
C LEU A 387 6.53 -19.03 39.53
N LYS A 388 5.19 -18.95 39.51
CA LYS A 388 4.34 -19.70 38.58
C LYS A 388 3.75 -18.72 37.58
N LEU A 389 4.19 -18.84 36.34
CA LEU A 389 3.66 -18.05 35.24
C LEU A 389 2.41 -18.72 34.64
N PRO A 390 1.48 -17.95 34.07
CA PRO A 390 0.39 -18.50 33.27
C PRO A 390 0.90 -19.39 32.13
N GLU A 391 0.12 -20.39 31.73
CA GLU A 391 0.45 -21.20 30.55
C GLU A 391 0.49 -20.34 29.27
N ARG A 392 -0.36 -19.30 29.20
CA ARG A 392 -0.47 -18.38 28.07
C ARG A 392 -0.60 -16.93 28.54
N VAL A 393 0.14 -16.02 27.89
CA VAL A 393 0.06 -14.57 28.12
C VAL A 393 -0.32 -13.89 26.80
N LYS A 394 -1.39 -13.09 26.79
CA LYS A 394 -1.84 -12.39 25.57
C LYS A 394 -0.89 -11.28 25.15
N GLY A 395 -0.43 -10.48 26.10
CA GLY A 395 0.42 -9.32 25.84
C GLY A 395 1.91 -9.65 25.98
N ASP A 396 2.67 -8.62 26.36
CA ASP A 396 4.11 -8.73 26.61
C ASP A 396 4.39 -9.51 27.90
N LEU A 397 5.54 -10.16 27.96
CA LEU A 397 6.12 -10.73 29.17
C LEU A 397 7.55 -10.21 29.34
N SER A 398 7.78 -9.39 30.37
CA SER A 398 9.09 -8.84 30.70
C SER A 398 9.60 -9.41 32.01
N LEU A 399 10.77 -10.05 31.96
CA LEU A 399 11.41 -10.81 33.04
C LEU A 399 12.88 -10.38 33.20
N ASN A 400 13.18 -9.11 32.97
CA ASN A 400 14.55 -8.60 32.96
C ASN A 400 15.23 -8.69 34.33
N GLY A 401 14.50 -8.86 35.43
CA GLY A 401 15.07 -9.05 36.77
C GLY A 401 15.74 -10.42 36.97
N ILE A 402 15.49 -11.37 36.07
CA ILE A 402 16.00 -12.75 36.18
C ILE A 402 17.39 -12.84 35.55
N THR A 403 18.38 -13.25 36.35
CA THR A 403 19.78 -13.43 35.95
C THR A 403 20.22 -14.89 35.91
N GLU A 404 19.55 -15.76 36.66
CA GLU A 404 19.82 -17.20 36.76
C GLU A 404 18.51 -17.99 36.62
N VAL A 405 18.56 -19.15 35.96
CA VAL A 405 17.35 -19.87 35.50
C VAL A 405 17.24 -21.34 35.96
N PRO A 406 17.62 -21.75 37.19
CA PRO A 406 17.34 -23.13 37.57
C PRO A 406 15.82 -23.34 37.74
N ALA A 407 15.20 -23.93 36.69
CA ALA A 407 13.82 -24.41 36.60
C ALA A 407 12.67 -23.41 36.33
N LEU A 408 12.92 -22.22 35.76
CA LEU A 408 11.83 -21.34 35.31
C LEU A 408 11.12 -21.94 34.08
N LYS A 409 9.81 -22.20 34.21
CA LYS A 409 8.95 -22.55 33.07
C LYS A 409 8.29 -21.30 32.53
N LEU A 410 8.70 -20.89 31.33
CA LEU A 410 8.01 -19.82 30.61
C LEU A 410 6.64 -20.30 30.09
N PRO A 411 5.70 -19.39 29.80
CA PRO A 411 4.46 -19.72 29.12
C PRO A 411 4.73 -20.47 27.81
N ILE A 412 3.81 -21.32 27.36
CA ILE A 412 3.91 -21.94 26.03
C ILE A 412 3.59 -20.94 24.91
N PHE A 413 2.94 -19.82 25.24
CA PHE A 413 2.54 -18.78 24.30
C PHE A 413 2.67 -17.39 24.94
N VAL A 414 3.33 -16.47 24.23
CA VAL A 414 3.36 -15.03 24.53
C VAL A 414 2.90 -14.28 23.29
N GLY A 415 1.80 -13.55 23.37
CA GLY A 415 1.23 -12.84 22.21
C GLY A 415 1.93 -11.52 21.88
N GLY A 416 2.64 -10.91 22.83
CA GLY A 416 3.49 -9.73 22.63
C GLY A 416 4.98 -10.04 22.69
N ASP A 417 5.76 -9.07 23.17
CA ASP A 417 7.22 -9.18 23.33
C ASP A 417 7.59 -10.07 24.52
N LEU A 418 8.62 -10.90 24.38
CA LEU A 418 9.27 -11.63 25.46
C LEU A 418 10.66 -11.02 25.73
N ARG A 419 10.84 -10.43 26.92
CA ARG A 419 12.08 -9.73 27.29
C ARG A 419 12.76 -10.41 28.49
N LEU A 420 13.98 -10.88 28.28
CA LEU A 420 14.83 -11.55 29.28
C LEU A 420 16.26 -10.98 29.15
N GLU A 421 16.39 -9.65 29.27
CA GLU A 421 17.60 -8.91 28.92
C GLU A 421 18.86 -9.33 29.70
N ASN A 422 18.69 -9.76 30.95
CA ASN A 422 19.81 -10.00 31.86
C ASN A 422 20.26 -11.46 31.97
N ILE A 423 19.70 -12.36 31.15
CA ILE A 423 20.16 -13.74 31.07
C ILE A 423 21.51 -13.77 30.34
N ILE A 424 22.52 -14.37 30.99
CA ILE A 424 23.88 -14.52 30.44
C ILE A 424 24.09 -15.92 29.86
N ASP A 425 23.44 -16.92 30.47
CA ASP A 425 23.50 -18.33 30.10
C ASP A 425 22.07 -18.89 29.99
N GLY A 426 21.79 -19.60 28.89
CA GLY A 426 20.48 -20.15 28.56
C GLY A 426 20.22 -21.57 29.06
N ASP A 427 21.20 -22.20 29.72
CA ASP A 427 21.08 -23.57 30.19
C ASP A 427 19.84 -23.78 31.09
N GLY A 428 18.98 -24.74 30.70
CA GLY A 428 17.78 -25.11 31.44
C GLY A 428 16.54 -24.24 31.17
N LEU A 429 16.65 -23.19 30.34
CA LEU A 429 15.53 -22.35 29.95
C LEU A 429 14.71 -23.01 28.83
N VAL A 430 13.40 -23.18 29.07
CA VAL A 430 12.45 -23.67 28.06
C VAL A 430 11.63 -22.49 27.58
N PHE A 431 11.79 -22.11 26.31
CA PHE A 431 11.07 -21.01 25.68
C PHE A 431 9.63 -21.38 25.29
N PRO A 432 8.73 -20.39 25.13
CA PRO A 432 7.44 -20.59 24.49
C PRO A 432 7.60 -21.20 23.09
N GLU A 433 6.57 -21.87 22.59
CA GLU A 433 6.55 -22.30 21.19
C GLU A 433 6.38 -21.10 20.24
N PHE A 434 5.68 -20.06 20.70
CA PHE A 434 5.34 -18.87 19.92
C PHE A 434 5.52 -17.57 20.71
N VAL A 435 6.16 -16.59 20.07
CA VAL A 435 6.26 -15.19 20.52
C VAL A 435 5.68 -14.29 19.42
N GLY A 436 4.62 -13.55 19.74
CA GLY A 436 3.93 -12.67 18.80
C GLY A 436 4.59 -11.31 18.58
N GLY A 437 5.54 -10.94 19.42
CA GLY A 437 6.39 -9.76 19.26
C GLY A 437 7.87 -10.11 19.13
N ASN A 438 8.72 -9.25 19.70
CA ASN A 438 10.16 -9.41 19.76
C ASN A 438 10.55 -10.43 20.85
N LEU A 439 11.63 -11.17 20.61
CA LEU A 439 12.32 -11.94 21.64
C LEU A 439 13.69 -11.30 21.90
N THR A 440 13.90 -10.81 23.13
CA THR A 440 15.17 -10.17 23.49
C THR A 440 15.92 -10.91 24.59
N LEU A 441 17.13 -11.36 24.26
CA LEU A 441 18.13 -11.96 25.16
C LEU A 441 19.43 -11.15 25.09
N GLY A 442 19.36 -9.87 25.45
CA GLY A 442 20.40 -8.89 25.13
C GLY A 442 21.79 -9.21 25.67
N ARG A 443 21.90 -9.84 26.85
CA ARG A 443 23.19 -10.18 27.49
C ARG A 443 23.62 -11.64 27.33
N LEU A 444 22.90 -12.44 26.54
CA LEU A 444 23.22 -13.84 26.35
C LEU A 444 24.57 -13.98 25.65
N LYS A 445 25.52 -14.67 26.29
CA LYS A 445 26.87 -14.88 25.74
C LYS A 445 27.08 -16.25 25.14
N ASN A 446 26.34 -17.25 25.62
CA ASN A 446 26.41 -18.64 25.17
C ASN A 446 25.01 -19.14 24.81
N ALA A 447 24.88 -19.82 23.67
CA ALA A 447 23.64 -20.42 23.19
C ALA A 447 23.63 -21.96 23.23
N SER A 448 24.66 -22.58 23.80
CA SER A 448 24.70 -24.02 24.02
C SER A 448 23.44 -24.46 24.77
N GLY A 449 22.78 -25.52 24.30
CA GLY A 449 21.56 -26.05 24.92
C GLY A 449 20.30 -25.18 24.78
N LEU A 450 20.40 -23.99 24.17
CA LEU A 450 19.30 -23.05 24.00
C LEU A 450 18.35 -23.51 22.89
N VAL A 451 17.10 -23.79 23.26
CA VAL A 451 16.01 -24.05 22.29
C VAL A 451 15.10 -22.83 22.26
N LEU A 452 15.26 -22.00 21.23
CA LEU A 452 14.42 -20.82 21.00
C LEU A 452 13.00 -21.21 20.56
N PRO A 453 12.03 -20.27 20.60
CA PRO A 453 10.69 -20.51 20.08
C PRO A 453 10.71 -20.99 18.63
N LYS A 454 9.72 -21.82 18.25
CA LYS A 454 9.56 -22.22 16.84
C LYS A 454 9.25 -21.03 15.95
N LYS A 455 8.51 -20.04 16.49
CA LYS A 455 8.11 -18.83 15.75
C LYS A 455 8.26 -17.58 16.61
N VAL A 456 8.88 -16.56 16.03
CA VAL A 456 8.97 -15.19 16.57
C VAL A 456 8.45 -14.24 15.49
N MET A 457 7.35 -13.53 15.74
CA MET A 457 6.79 -12.63 14.71
C MET A 457 7.53 -11.30 14.62
N GLY A 458 8.28 -10.90 15.65
CA GLY A 458 9.08 -9.68 15.67
C GLY A 458 10.58 -9.90 15.40
N LEU A 459 11.40 -9.07 16.02
CA LEU A 459 12.86 -9.13 16.04
C LEU A 459 13.33 -10.22 17.01
N LEU A 460 14.27 -11.05 16.58
CA LEU A 460 15.08 -11.89 17.46
C LEU A 460 16.36 -11.14 17.82
N ASN A 461 16.48 -10.68 19.06
CA ASN A 461 17.61 -9.89 19.51
C ASN A 461 18.55 -10.69 20.44
N LEU A 462 19.71 -11.05 19.89
CA LEU A 462 20.80 -11.78 20.53
C LEU A 462 22.12 -10.99 20.42
N TYR A 463 22.06 -9.65 20.54
CA TYR A 463 23.15 -8.76 20.12
C TYR A 463 24.51 -9.01 20.80
N SER A 464 24.54 -9.55 22.03
CA SER A 464 25.78 -9.89 22.76
C SER A 464 26.32 -11.30 22.50
N LEU A 465 25.65 -12.11 21.68
CA LEU A 465 26.05 -13.50 21.47
C LEU A 465 27.34 -13.57 20.66
N GLU A 466 28.41 -14.10 21.26
CA GLU A 466 29.74 -14.15 20.64
C GLU A 466 29.95 -15.41 19.78
N SER A 467 29.21 -16.49 20.03
CA SER A 467 29.28 -17.77 19.30
C SER A 467 27.88 -18.33 18.99
N ALA A 468 27.71 -18.86 17.78
CA ALA A 468 26.49 -19.54 17.33
C ALA A 468 26.54 -21.06 17.54
N GLU A 469 27.59 -21.59 18.16
CA GLU A 469 27.70 -23.02 18.43
C GLU A 469 26.59 -23.49 19.39
N GLY A 470 25.83 -24.50 18.97
CA GLY A 470 24.67 -25.00 19.71
C GLY A 470 23.39 -24.18 19.58
N LEU A 471 23.43 -23.03 18.88
CA LEU A 471 22.25 -22.18 18.65
C LEU A 471 21.29 -22.82 17.65
N VAL A 472 20.04 -23.03 18.06
CA VAL A 472 18.94 -23.39 17.16
C VAL A 472 18.02 -22.19 17.02
N LEU A 473 18.06 -21.54 15.85
CA LEU A 473 17.19 -20.40 15.53
C LEU A 473 15.74 -20.86 15.29
N PRO A 474 14.75 -19.95 15.50
CA PRO A 474 13.35 -20.21 15.14
C PRO A 474 13.19 -20.63 13.68
N GLU A 475 12.14 -21.41 13.39
CA GLU A 475 11.78 -21.75 12.00
C GLU A 475 11.31 -20.52 11.21
N PHE A 476 10.72 -19.56 11.92
CA PHE A 476 10.24 -18.30 11.38
C PHE A 476 10.62 -17.13 12.31
N VAL A 477 11.18 -16.07 11.70
CA VAL A 477 11.39 -14.76 12.32
C VAL A 477 10.75 -13.71 11.41
N GLY A 478 10.03 -12.72 11.98
CA GLY A 478 9.22 -11.79 11.19
C GLY A 478 9.86 -10.44 10.87
N THR A 479 10.74 -9.88 11.71
CA THR A 479 11.31 -8.53 11.49
C THR A 479 12.82 -8.51 11.28
N GLY A 480 13.56 -9.42 11.91
CA GLY A 480 15.02 -9.43 11.80
C GLY A 480 15.71 -10.32 12.83
N ILE A 481 17.00 -10.55 12.61
CA ILE A 481 17.88 -11.26 13.54
C ILE A 481 19.06 -10.35 13.83
N GLU A 482 19.22 -10.01 15.10
CA GLU A 482 20.30 -9.17 15.61
C GLU A 482 21.36 -10.03 16.31
N LEU A 483 22.54 -10.13 15.68
CA LEU A 483 23.69 -10.93 16.11
C LEU A 483 24.98 -10.09 16.05
N SER A 484 24.88 -8.80 16.40
CA SER A 484 25.97 -7.81 16.30
C SER A 484 27.34 -8.23 16.80
N SER A 485 27.40 -9.01 17.89
CA SER A 485 28.66 -9.39 18.54
C SER A 485 29.20 -10.74 18.08
N LEU A 486 28.53 -11.43 17.15
CA LEU A 486 28.96 -12.74 16.66
C LEU A 486 30.30 -12.61 15.91
N VAL A 487 31.35 -13.29 16.37
CA VAL A 487 32.69 -13.18 15.78
C VAL A 487 32.97 -14.19 14.67
N SER A 488 32.21 -15.29 14.64
CA SER A 488 32.29 -16.36 13.64
C SER A 488 30.91 -16.88 13.27
N ALA A 489 30.69 -17.18 11.98
CA ALA A 489 29.45 -17.78 11.49
C ALA A 489 29.40 -19.31 11.65
N LYS A 490 30.45 -19.94 12.20
CA LYS A 490 30.48 -21.38 12.41
C LYS A 490 29.32 -21.82 13.31
N GLY A 491 28.53 -22.78 12.83
CA GLY A 491 27.38 -23.31 13.56
C GLY A 491 26.08 -22.51 13.37
N LEU A 492 26.14 -21.33 12.73
CA LEU A 492 24.96 -20.52 12.45
C LEU A 492 24.12 -21.16 11.33
N VAL A 493 22.87 -21.51 11.66
CA VAL A 493 21.87 -21.99 10.69
C VAL A 493 20.70 -21.03 10.68
N LEU A 494 20.52 -20.31 9.57
CA LEU A 494 19.43 -19.34 9.42
C LEU A 494 18.04 -20.02 9.29
N PRO A 495 16.96 -19.34 9.67
CA PRO A 495 15.59 -19.84 9.49
C PRO A 495 15.27 -20.20 8.03
N LYS A 496 14.36 -21.17 7.84
CA LYS A 496 13.89 -21.57 6.50
C LYS A 496 13.10 -20.46 5.81
N GLU A 497 12.36 -19.69 6.59
CA GLU A 497 11.57 -18.56 6.12
C GLU A 497 11.95 -17.30 6.88
N MET A 498 12.35 -16.27 6.13
CA MET A 498 12.63 -14.92 6.62
C MET A 498 11.91 -13.93 5.70
N LYS A 499 10.87 -13.26 6.20
CA LYS A 499 10.10 -12.25 5.44
C LYS A 499 10.37 -10.88 6.05
N GLY A 500 10.92 -9.95 5.26
CA GLY A 500 11.21 -8.59 5.75
C GLY A 500 12.31 -8.51 6.82
N CYS A 501 13.16 -9.53 6.95
CA CYS A 501 14.09 -9.68 8.08
C CYS A 501 15.48 -9.08 7.85
N SER A 502 15.86 -7.99 8.51
CA SER A 502 17.27 -7.58 8.48
C SER A 502 18.16 -8.61 9.22
N LEU A 503 19.34 -8.90 8.68
CA LEU A 503 20.33 -9.77 9.31
C LEU A 503 21.57 -8.96 9.68
N GLU A 504 21.78 -8.79 10.98
CA GLU A 504 22.83 -7.94 11.54
C GLU A 504 23.98 -8.79 12.10
N LEU A 505 25.15 -8.72 11.45
CA LEU A 505 26.33 -9.56 11.69
C LEU A 505 27.62 -8.73 11.71
N GLN A 506 27.57 -7.56 12.36
CA GLN A 506 28.57 -6.50 12.27
C GLN A 506 29.95 -6.88 12.81
N SER A 507 30.06 -7.86 13.71
CA SER A 507 31.35 -8.26 14.30
C SER A 507 32.04 -9.44 13.61
N LEU A 508 31.42 -10.06 12.60
CA LEU A 508 32.02 -11.20 11.90
C LEU A 508 33.38 -10.82 11.31
N LYS A 509 34.41 -11.63 11.60
CA LYS A 509 35.77 -11.41 11.08
C LYS A 509 36.06 -12.17 9.78
N SER A 510 35.26 -13.20 9.51
CA SER A 510 35.35 -14.06 8.33
C SER A 510 33.95 -14.50 7.91
N ALA A 511 33.73 -14.72 6.62
CA ALA A 511 32.50 -15.29 6.07
C ALA A 511 32.50 -16.83 6.07
N GLU A 512 33.57 -17.48 6.55
CA GLU A 512 33.66 -18.93 6.61
C GLU A 512 32.52 -19.54 7.44
N GLY A 513 31.79 -20.49 6.85
CA GLY A 513 30.64 -21.14 7.47
C GLY A 513 29.32 -20.38 7.36
N LEU A 514 29.31 -19.15 6.83
CA LEU A 514 28.10 -18.37 6.62
C LEU A 514 27.34 -18.87 5.38
N ILE A 515 26.11 -19.34 5.58
CA ILE A 515 25.21 -19.77 4.51
C ILE A 515 24.02 -18.80 4.47
N LEU A 516 23.92 -18.03 3.40
CA LEU A 516 22.84 -17.07 3.16
C LEU A 516 21.80 -17.66 2.20
N PRO A 517 20.52 -17.28 2.31
CA PRO A 517 19.50 -17.67 1.34
C PRO A 517 19.78 -17.03 -0.03
N GLU A 518 19.28 -17.65 -1.11
CA GLU A 518 19.43 -17.11 -2.47
C GLU A 518 18.74 -15.74 -2.65
N ILE A 519 17.64 -15.51 -1.92
CA ILE A 519 16.88 -14.27 -1.91
C ILE A 519 16.74 -13.80 -0.47
N LEU A 520 17.09 -12.54 -0.21
CA LEU A 520 16.86 -11.86 1.05
C LEU A 520 15.99 -10.63 0.78
N ASN A 521 14.82 -10.50 1.39
CA ASN A 521 13.87 -9.40 1.09
C ASN A 521 14.12 -8.12 1.92
N SER A 522 15.33 -7.96 2.47
CA SER A 522 15.64 -7.08 3.61
C SER A 522 17.13 -6.80 3.66
N GLY A 523 17.60 -6.09 4.69
CA GLY A 523 19.00 -5.69 4.82
C GLY A 523 19.94 -6.81 5.31
N LEU A 524 21.22 -6.69 4.97
CA LEU A 524 22.31 -7.54 5.41
C LEU A 524 23.50 -6.69 5.82
N ASN A 525 23.88 -6.77 7.09
CA ASN A 525 24.99 -6.01 7.63
C ASN A 525 26.18 -6.91 7.98
N LEU A 526 27.23 -6.80 7.18
CA LEU A 526 28.49 -7.55 7.31
C LEU A 526 29.67 -6.58 7.42
N CYS A 527 29.45 -5.41 8.00
CA CYS A 527 30.42 -4.33 7.98
C CYS A 527 31.76 -4.70 8.63
N GLY A 528 31.80 -5.69 9.54
CA GLY A 528 33.03 -6.17 10.19
C GLY A 528 33.95 -7.03 9.34
N LEU A 529 33.49 -7.54 8.19
CA LEU A 529 34.32 -8.37 7.32
C LEU A 529 35.48 -7.55 6.74
N LEU A 530 36.68 -8.14 6.76
CA LEU A 530 37.90 -7.53 6.22
C LEU A 530 38.31 -8.11 4.85
N SER A 531 37.73 -9.25 4.48
CA SER A 531 38.00 -9.95 3.22
C SER A 531 36.71 -10.60 2.70
N PRO A 532 36.49 -10.59 1.37
CA PRO A 532 35.34 -11.26 0.75
C PRO A 532 35.50 -12.79 0.67
N LYS A 533 36.65 -13.35 1.06
CA LYS A 533 36.94 -14.78 0.87
C LYS A 533 35.88 -15.66 1.55
N GLY A 534 35.27 -16.55 0.76
CA GLY A 534 34.25 -17.50 1.23
C GLY A 534 32.85 -16.90 1.36
N LEU A 535 32.67 -15.59 1.12
CA LEU A 535 31.35 -14.95 1.15
C LEU A 535 30.60 -15.25 -0.14
N VAL A 536 29.40 -15.80 -0.01
CA VAL A 536 28.44 -15.97 -1.11
C VAL A 536 27.21 -15.15 -0.77
N LEU A 537 26.98 -14.07 -1.51
CA LEU A 537 25.85 -13.17 -1.28
C LEU A 537 24.56 -13.71 -1.92
N PRO A 538 23.38 -13.34 -1.38
CA PRO A 538 22.11 -13.55 -2.06
C PRO A 538 22.11 -12.93 -3.45
N LYS A 539 21.44 -13.57 -4.42
CA LYS A 539 21.26 -13.03 -5.78
C LYS A 539 20.37 -11.79 -5.78
N LYS A 540 19.50 -11.64 -4.78
CA LYS A 540 18.60 -10.50 -4.60
C LYS A 540 18.57 -10.06 -3.15
N ILE A 541 18.71 -8.76 -2.91
CA ILE A 541 18.62 -8.14 -1.58
C ILE A 541 17.58 -7.01 -1.61
N GLY A 542 16.52 -7.12 -0.81
CA GLY A 542 15.43 -6.14 -0.76
C GLY A 542 15.75 -4.88 0.06
N GLY A 543 16.79 -4.92 0.90
CA GLY A 543 17.22 -3.78 1.73
C GLY A 543 18.70 -3.41 1.55
N GLU A 544 19.26 -2.77 2.57
CA GLU A 544 20.66 -2.34 2.61
C GLU A 544 21.63 -3.53 2.57
N LEU A 545 22.72 -3.43 1.81
CA LEU A 545 23.88 -4.31 1.93
C LEU A 545 25.07 -3.51 2.46
N ASN A 546 25.51 -3.82 3.68
CA ASN A 546 26.59 -3.11 4.33
C ASN A 546 27.86 -3.96 4.38
N LEU A 547 28.87 -3.56 3.60
CA LEU A 547 30.18 -4.19 3.48
C LEU A 547 31.30 -3.20 3.84
N TYR A 548 31.02 -2.30 4.80
CA TYR A 548 31.81 -1.10 5.06
C TYR A 548 33.33 -1.30 5.07
N ASN A 549 33.84 -2.31 5.78
CA ASN A 549 35.28 -2.51 5.99
C ASN A 549 35.96 -3.42 4.95
N LEU A 550 35.26 -3.89 3.91
CA LEU A 550 35.91 -4.63 2.83
C LEU A 550 36.86 -3.72 2.04
N LYS A 551 38.13 -4.14 1.91
CA LYS A 551 39.17 -3.38 1.19
C LYS A 551 39.14 -3.60 -0.33
N ASN A 552 38.65 -4.76 -0.75
CA ASN A 552 38.46 -5.16 -2.15
C ASN A 552 37.25 -6.09 -2.26
N LEU A 553 36.84 -6.37 -3.49
CA LEU A 553 35.73 -7.28 -3.83
C LEU A 553 36.21 -8.48 -4.66
N ASP A 554 37.49 -8.84 -4.55
CA ASP A 554 38.10 -9.86 -5.40
C ASP A 554 37.40 -11.21 -5.24
N GLY A 555 36.86 -11.73 -6.35
CA GLY A 555 36.11 -12.99 -6.38
C GLY A 555 34.72 -12.93 -5.73
N LEU A 556 34.27 -11.77 -5.26
CA LEU A 556 32.92 -11.57 -4.74
C LEU A 556 31.96 -11.23 -5.89
N ILE A 557 30.85 -11.95 -5.94
CA ILE A 557 29.73 -11.63 -6.83
C ILE A 557 28.72 -10.83 -6.02
N LEU A 558 28.46 -9.59 -6.42
CA LEU A 558 27.41 -8.75 -5.83
C LEU A 558 26.02 -9.26 -6.26
N PRO A 559 24.95 -8.92 -5.52
CA PRO A 559 23.59 -9.29 -5.92
C PRO A 559 23.25 -8.76 -7.32
N ASN A 560 22.37 -9.47 -8.05
CA ASN A 560 21.88 -9.02 -9.35
C ASN A 560 20.89 -7.86 -9.21
N GLU A 561 20.04 -7.91 -8.18
CA GLU A 561 18.98 -6.95 -7.93
C GLU A 561 19.02 -6.47 -6.48
N MET A 562 18.91 -5.15 -6.28
CA MET A 562 18.80 -4.53 -4.97
C MET A 562 17.71 -3.47 -4.90
N SER A 563 17.06 -3.35 -3.74
CA SER A 563 16.05 -2.30 -3.47
C SER A 563 16.39 -1.40 -2.27
N GLY A 564 17.58 -1.58 -1.68
CA GLY A 564 18.16 -0.69 -0.68
C GLY A 564 19.60 -0.34 -1.02
N ASP A 565 20.25 0.42 -0.15
CA ASP A 565 21.56 1.00 -0.43
C ASP A 565 22.71 -0.01 -0.35
N LEU A 566 23.80 0.25 -1.08
CA LEU A 566 25.03 -0.55 -1.02
C LEU A 566 26.15 0.27 -0.41
N TYR A 567 26.71 -0.19 0.71
CA TYR A 567 27.83 0.47 1.38
C TYR A 567 29.14 -0.32 1.18
N ILE A 568 30.02 0.23 0.35
CA ILE A 568 31.38 -0.27 0.09
C ILE A 568 32.45 0.85 0.17
N PRO A 569 32.41 1.73 1.19
CA PRO A 569 33.27 2.91 1.28
C PRO A 569 34.77 2.62 1.44
N SER A 570 35.16 1.44 1.91
CA SER A 570 36.58 1.09 2.08
C SER A 570 37.21 0.41 0.87
N VAL A 571 36.41 0.12 -0.17
CA VAL A 571 36.89 -0.59 -1.36
C VAL A 571 37.81 0.33 -2.17
N GLN A 572 39.04 -0.08 -2.40
CA GLN A 572 40.06 0.74 -3.08
C GLN A 572 40.01 0.59 -4.61
N ASP A 573 39.43 -0.51 -5.10
CA ASP A 573 39.27 -0.76 -6.52
C ASP A 573 37.97 -1.49 -6.85
N LEU A 574 37.29 -1.02 -7.90
CA LEU A 574 36.06 -1.58 -8.45
C LEU A 574 36.23 -2.05 -9.90
N SER A 575 37.47 -2.10 -10.40
CA SER A 575 37.77 -2.53 -11.75
C SER A 575 37.23 -3.95 -11.99
N GLY A 576 36.36 -4.10 -13.00
CA GLY A 576 35.76 -5.39 -13.34
C GLY A 576 34.61 -5.86 -12.43
N VAL A 577 34.20 -5.05 -11.45
CA VAL A 577 33.03 -5.34 -10.61
C VAL A 577 31.75 -4.96 -11.35
N ILE A 578 30.80 -5.89 -11.39
CA ILE A 578 29.45 -5.63 -11.90
C ILE A 578 28.60 -5.16 -10.70
N LEU A 579 28.09 -3.93 -10.76
CA LEU A 579 27.22 -3.40 -9.71
C LEU A 579 25.79 -3.97 -9.86
N PRO A 580 25.06 -4.11 -8.74
CA PRO A 580 23.66 -4.54 -8.74
C PRO A 580 22.77 -3.60 -9.55
N ASN A 581 21.70 -4.15 -10.14
CA ASN A 581 20.60 -3.33 -10.64
C ASN A 581 19.81 -2.78 -9.45
N MET A 582 19.83 -1.46 -9.27
CA MET A 582 19.23 -0.76 -8.14
C MET A 582 17.82 -0.26 -8.50
N ASN A 583 16.84 -0.48 -7.60
CA ASN A 583 15.48 0.03 -7.80
C ASN A 583 15.29 1.44 -7.20
N GLY A 584 14.65 2.34 -7.94
CA GLY A 584 14.12 3.60 -7.40
C GLY A 584 15.18 4.59 -6.93
N SER A 585 15.14 4.98 -5.65
CA SER A 585 15.98 6.01 -5.03
C SER A 585 17.21 5.47 -4.29
N SER A 586 17.54 4.18 -4.42
CA SER A 586 18.67 3.57 -3.73
C SER A 586 20.01 4.14 -4.22
N VAL A 587 20.99 4.18 -3.31
CA VAL A 587 22.32 4.73 -3.58
C VAL A 587 23.42 3.71 -3.35
N ILE A 588 24.54 3.92 -4.02
CA ILE A 588 25.80 3.21 -3.75
C ILE A 588 26.73 4.19 -3.05
N VAL A 589 27.10 3.91 -1.80
CA VAL A 589 28.11 4.66 -1.06
C VAL A 589 29.46 3.98 -1.26
N ALA A 590 30.28 4.59 -2.11
CA ALA A 590 31.60 4.09 -2.49
C ALA A 590 32.72 4.92 -1.85
N ASN A 591 33.95 4.44 -1.99
CA ASN A 591 35.14 5.17 -1.56
C ASN A 591 35.28 6.50 -2.32
N ASP A 592 36.06 7.44 -1.77
CA ASP A 592 36.33 8.73 -2.42
C ASP A 592 37.36 8.56 -3.56
N PHE A 593 36.90 8.01 -4.68
CA PHE A 593 37.72 7.86 -5.88
C PHE A 593 37.97 9.22 -6.56
N SER A 594 38.98 9.26 -7.43
CA SER A 594 39.22 10.45 -8.28
C SER A 594 37.97 10.79 -9.11
N GLU A 595 37.80 12.08 -9.44
CA GLU A 595 36.69 12.57 -10.27
C GLU A 595 36.50 11.76 -11.56
N ASP A 596 37.59 11.41 -12.23
CA ASP A 596 37.55 10.66 -13.48
C ASP A 596 37.03 9.23 -13.25
N LYS A 597 37.45 8.58 -12.16
CA LYS A 597 36.98 7.24 -11.78
C LYS A 597 35.52 7.26 -11.33
N MET A 598 35.09 8.31 -10.61
CA MET A 598 33.68 8.50 -10.26
C MET A 598 32.80 8.69 -11.50
N LYS A 599 33.25 9.48 -12.49
CA LYS A 599 32.55 9.66 -13.77
C LYS A 599 32.50 8.38 -14.58
N GLU A 600 33.57 7.59 -14.58
CA GLU A 600 33.61 6.29 -15.25
C GLU A 600 32.60 5.32 -14.63
N LEU A 601 32.58 5.20 -13.29
CA LEU A 601 31.61 4.38 -12.56
C LEU A 601 30.17 4.81 -12.84
N GLN A 602 29.90 6.12 -12.81
CA GLN A 602 28.58 6.67 -13.12
C GLN A 602 28.18 6.41 -14.58
N LYS A 603 29.12 6.44 -15.52
CA LYS A 603 28.86 6.13 -16.94
C LYS A 603 28.53 4.66 -17.16
N LEU A 604 29.18 3.76 -16.42
CA LEU A 604 28.89 2.33 -16.46
C LEU A 604 27.53 1.99 -15.79
N ASN A 605 27.04 2.86 -14.90
CA ASN A 605 25.82 2.67 -14.13
C ASN A 605 24.94 3.93 -14.17
N PRO A 606 24.39 4.31 -15.35
CA PRO A 606 23.76 5.60 -15.57
C PRO A 606 22.51 5.85 -14.71
N ASP A 607 21.81 4.79 -14.32
CA ASP A 607 20.55 4.85 -13.59
C ASP A 607 20.73 4.74 -12.06
N THR A 608 21.97 4.66 -11.58
CA THR A 608 22.28 4.49 -10.14
C THR A 608 22.97 5.73 -9.58
N THR A 609 22.50 6.22 -8.43
CA THR A 609 23.18 7.32 -7.74
C THR A 609 24.39 6.78 -6.97
N ILE A 610 25.58 7.27 -7.28
CA ILE A 610 26.82 6.90 -6.59
C ILE A 610 27.28 8.07 -5.72
N LEU A 611 27.35 7.85 -4.42
CA LEU A 611 27.81 8.82 -3.43
C LEU A 611 29.23 8.50 -2.98
N ARG A 612 30.01 9.55 -2.72
CA ARG A 612 31.33 9.44 -2.10
C ARG A 612 31.17 9.21 -0.60
N ASN A 613 32.11 8.49 0.00
CA ASN A 613 32.19 8.31 1.43
C ASN A 613 32.29 9.69 2.13
N PRO A 614 31.30 10.12 2.91
CA PRO A 614 31.29 11.44 3.53
C PRO A 614 32.35 11.61 4.63
N PHE A 615 32.98 10.52 5.09
CA PHE A 615 33.97 10.55 6.16
C PHE A 615 35.43 10.77 5.68
N TYR A 616 35.64 11.09 4.40
CA TYR A 616 36.97 11.37 3.82
C TYR A 616 37.28 12.86 3.62
N GLU A 617 36.49 13.79 4.17
CA GLU A 617 36.96 15.17 4.34
C GLU A 617 37.90 15.26 5.56
N VAL A 618 39.20 15.12 5.32
CA VAL A 618 40.28 15.61 6.21
C VAL A 618 41.23 16.48 5.42
#